data_AF-A0A3A8YNF3-F1
#
_entry.id   AF-A0A3A8YNF3-F1
#
_cell.length_a   1.000
_cell.length_b   1.000
_cell.length_c   1.000
_cell.angle_alpha   90.00
_cell.angle_beta   90.00
_cell.angle_gamma   90.00
#
_symmetry.space_group_name_H-M   'P 1'
#
loop_
_entity.id
_entity.type
_entity.pdbx_description
1 polymer ?
#
loop_
_entity_poly.entity_id
_entity_poly.type
_entity_poly.pdbx_seq_one_letter_code
_entity_poly.pdbx_strand_id
1 'polypeptide(L)'
;MSRIKIQRVSPERLRQIIERYAPRGLFLAKEGRTWVAVDNTTRDAWTEEFSRKRQAVRWLRGKFEVGEAAKDWNWVDTAEKLIAAANCQGLEISTTEADLILGYLEGHEYSLMVDAAGRTVRHDDQYGCRHRGDEPYSVQSVIEFCQEMNEDLIRGDGAWERSDESYLSLLRQDEQALAALMVRIGKNSYQTKQNI
;
A
#
# COMPACT_ATOMS: atom_id res chain seq x y z
N MET A 1 24.89 12.60 0.27
CA MET A 1 23.84 13.64 0.32
C MET A 1 23.39 13.80 1.77
N SER A 2 23.39 15.01 2.33
CA SER A 2 22.96 15.25 3.71
C SER A 2 21.47 14.94 3.86
N ARG A 3 21.12 14.04 4.78
CA ARG A 3 19.74 13.68 5.07
C ARG A 3 19.04 14.89 5.68
N ILE A 4 18.16 15.57 4.93
CA ILE A 4 17.40 16.72 5.45
C ILE A 4 16.58 16.24 6.65
N LYS A 5 16.79 16.87 7.80
CA LYS A 5 16.12 16.50 9.05
C LYS A 5 14.74 17.15 9.09
N ILE A 6 13.72 16.36 9.41
CA ILE A 6 12.37 16.87 9.67
C ILE A 6 12.37 17.62 11.00
N GLN A 7 11.97 18.90 10.95
CA GLN A 7 11.91 19.77 12.11
C GLN A 7 10.48 19.82 12.65
N ARG A 8 10.32 19.52 13.94
CA ARG A 8 9.02 19.69 14.60
C ARG A 8 8.89 21.13 15.08
N VAL A 9 7.80 21.80 14.71
CA VAL A 9 7.54 23.20 15.03
C VAL A 9 6.15 23.38 15.63
N SER A 10 5.88 24.53 16.26
CA SER A 10 4.52 24.87 16.68
C SER A 10 3.64 25.20 15.47
N PRO A 11 2.30 25.09 15.58
CA PRO A 11 1.36 25.50 14.54
C PRO A 11 1.58 26.94 14.06
N GLU A 12 1.79 27.88 14.98
CA GLU A 12 2.01 29.30 14.68
C GLU A 12 3.30 29.47 13.88
N ARG A 13 4.35 28.73 14.26
CA ARG A 13 5.60 28.76 13.53
C ARG A 13 5.47 28.12 12.16
N LEU A 14 4.69 27.05 12.02
CA LEU A 14 4.44 26.40 10.74
C LEU A 14 3.72 27.35 9.77
N ARG A 15 2.70 28.08 10.24
CA ARG A 15 2.00 29.10 9.46
C ARG A 15 2.95 30.19 8.96
N GLN A 16 3.83 30.70 9.83
CA GLN A 16 4.85 31.68 9.42
C GLN A 16 5.78 31.14 8.32
N ILE A 17 6.09 29.84 8.33
CA ILE A 17 6.96 29.23 7.32
C ILE A 17 6.24 29.14 5.98
N ILE A 18 4.97 28.74 6.00
CA ILE A 18 4.12 28.68 4.80
C ILE A 18 3.96 30.08 4.20
N GLU A 19 3.63 31.09 5.02
CA GLU A 19 3.43 32.48 4.57
C GLU A 19 4.71 33.10 3.98
N ARG A 20 5.87 32.81 4.57
CA ARG A 20 7.14 33.43 4.19
C ARG A 20 7.96 32.61 3.21
N TYR A 21 7.53 31.38 2.92
CA TYR A 21 8.31 30.36 2.20
C TYR A 21 9.74 30.21 2.77
N ALA A 22 9.92 30.45 4.07
CA ALA A 22 11.21 30.49 4.75
C ALA A 22 11.09 30.13 6.25
N PRO A 23 12.06 29.39 6.83
CA PRO A 23 13.27 28.85 6.19
C PRO A 23 12.97 27.63 5.31
N ARG A 24 13.94 27.25 4.45
CA ARG A 24 13.86 26.02 3.65
C ARG A 24 14.06 24.80 4.53
N GLY A 25 13.29 23.75 4.26
CA GLY A 25 13.40 22.48 4.99
C GLY A 25 12.08 21.72 5.06
N LEU A 26 12.11 20.64 5.85
CA LEU A 26 10.96 19.79 6.10
C LEU A 26 10.44 20.09 7.50
N PHE A 27 9.16 20.44 7.62
CA PHE A 27 8.54 20.86 8.87
C PHE A 27 7.31 20.02 9.20
N LEU A 28 7.04 19.86 10.50
CA LEU A 28 5.91 19.08 11.00
C LEU A 28 5.33 19.75 12.25
N ALA A 29 4.03 20.04 12.24
CA ALA A 29 3.29 20.49 13.43
C ALA A 29 2.14 19.55 13.76
N LYS A 30 1.68 19.60 15.02
CA LYS A 30 0.46 18.92 15.46
C LYS A 30 -0.62 19.98 15.66
N GLU A 31 -1.73 19.88 14.94
CA GLU A 31 -2.88 20.79 15.05
C GLU A 31 -4.10 19.98 15.51
N GLY A 32 -4.46 20.12 16.78
CA GLY A 32 -5.54 19.32 17.37
C GLY A 32 -5.31 17.80 17.22
N ARG A 33 -6.15 17.15 16.41
CA ARG A 33 -6.10 15.71 16.12
C ARG A 33 -5.30 15.36 14.85
N THR A 34 -4.85 16.34 14.08
CA THR A 34 -4.12 16.14 12.82
C THR A 34 -2.65 16.57 12.92
N TRP A 35 -1.89 16.19 11.91
CA TRP A 35 -0.49 16.50 11.71
C TRP A 35 -0.33 17.22 10.38
N VAL A 36 0.20 18.43 10.43
CA VAL A 36 0.46 19.23 9.22
C VAL A 36 1.93 19.09 8.87
N ALA A 37 2.20 18.55 7.68
CA ALA A 37 3.53 18.37 7.13
C ALA A 37 3.78 19.43 6.05
N VAL A 38 4.97 20.03 6.05
CA VAL A 38 5.36 21.03 5.06
C VAL A 38 6.72 20.68 4.46
N ASP A 39 6.76 20.44 3.16
CA ASP A 39 7.99 20.40 2.38
C ASP A 39 8.25 21.77 1.74
N ASN A 40 9.14 22.53 2.37
CA ASN A 40 9.61 23.81 1.86
C ASN A 40 11.05 23.73 1.35
N THR A 41 11.50 22.56 0.87
CA THR A 41 12.85 22.40 0.33
C THR A 41 13.04 23.14 -0.98
N THR A 42 11.99 23.29 -1.80
CA THR A 42 11.99 23.99 -3.09
C THR A 42 11.55 25.46 -3.03
N ARG A 43 11.08 25.93 -1.86
CA ARG A 43 10.39 27.22 -1.65
C ARG A 43 8.94 27.29 -2.13
N ASP A 44 8.31 26.14 -2.39
CA ASP A 44 6.89 26.09 -2.75
C ASP A 44 5.99 25.79 -1.55
N ALA A 45 6.58 25.50 -0.38
CA ALA A 45 5.88 25.13 0.86
C ALA A 45 4.71 24.15 0.66
N TRP A 46 4.97 23.04 -0.04
CA TRP A 46 4.00 21.95 -0.20
C TRP A 46 3.47 21.55 1.16
N THR A 47 2.16 21.61 1.35
CA THR A 47 1.52 21.45 2.65
C THR A 47 0.46 20.37 2.58
N GLU A 48 0.54 19.40 3.50
CA GLU A 48 -0.40 18.28 3.56
C GLU A 48 -0.79 17.94 5.01
N GLU A 49 -2.02 17.48 5.18
CA GLU A 49 -2.58 17.13 6.49
C GLU A 49 -2.77 15.62 6.64
N PHE A 50 -2.38 15.08 7.80
CA PHE A 50 -2.43 13.65 8.09
C PHE A 50 -3.07 13.39 9.46
N SER A 51 -3.84 12.31 9.58
CA SER A 51 -4.36 11.85 10.87
C SER A 51 -3.25 11.26 11.77
N ARG A 52 -2.23 10.63 11.16
CA ARG A 52 -1.13 9.96 11.89
C ARG A 52 0.23 10.61 11.60
N LYS A 53 1.01 10.88 12.66
CA LYS A 53 2.39 11.41 12.58
C LYS A 53 3.30 10.62 11.63
N ARG A 54 3.17 9.29 11.64
CA ARG A 54 4.00 8.38 10.83
C ARG A 54 3.79 8.62 9.33
N GLN A 55 2.57 8.90 8.89
CA GLN A 55 2.23 9.19 7.50
C GLN A 55 2.88 10.50 7.06
N ALA A 56 2.70 11.57 7.84
CA ALA A 56 3.34 12.87 7.59
C ALA A 56 4.87 12.76 7.44
N VAL A 57 5.53 11.96 8.29
CA VAL A 57 6.97 11.72 8.22
C VAL A 57 7.37 10.91 6.99
N ARG A 58 6.55 9.95 6.56
CA ARG A 58 6.78 9.17 5.34
C ARG A 58 6.64 10.04 4.09
N TRP A 59 5.63 10.90 4.05
CA TRP A 59 5.42 11.87 2.96
C TRP A 59 6.61 12.85 2.84
N LEU A 60 7.04 13.47 3.95
CA LEU A 60 8.25 14.34 3.96
C LEU A 60 9.55 13.62 3.57
N ARG A 61 9.55 12.28 3.54
CA ARG A 61 10.69 11.45 3.10
C ARG A 61 10.53 10.96 1.66
N GLY A 62 9.49 11.40 0.94
CA GLY A 62 9.19 10.95 -0.42
C GLY A 62 8.83 9.47 -0.50
N LYS A 63 8.21 8.90 0.55
CA LYS A 63 7.80 7.48 0.54
C LYS A 63 6.49 7.23 -0.20
N PHE A 64 5.70 8.27 -0.42
CA PHE A 64 4.47 8.29 -1.21
C PHE A 64 4.10 9.76 -1.48
N GLU A 65 3.23 10.01 -2.46
CA GLU A 65 2.80 11.34 -2.89
C GLU A 65 1.31 11.60 -2.56
N VAL A 66 0.94 12.87 -2.46
CA VAL A 66 -0.43 13.33 -2.13
C VAL A 66 -0.84 14.42 -3.13
N GLY A 67 -2.14 14.66 -3.33
CA GLY A 67 -2.65 15.71 -4.21
C GLY A 67 -2.73 15.32 -5.69
N GLU A 68 -2.49 16.27 -6.60
CA GLU A 68 -2.56 16.03 -8.06
C GLU A 68 -1.57 14.98 -8.56
N ALA A 69 -0.48 14.76 -7.84
CA ALA A 69 0.50 13.71 -8.16
C ALA A 69 -0.01 12.29 -7.81
N ALA A 70 -1.11 12.18 -7.04
CA ALA A 70 -1.83 10.93 -6.83
C ALA A 70 -2.89 10.64 -7.91
N LYS A 71 -3.02 11.48 -8.95
CA LYS A 71 -4.03 11.30 -10.02
C LYS A 71 -3.73 10.14 -10.99
N ASP A 72 -2.55 9.52 -10.92
CA ASP A 72 -2.16 8.45 -11.83
C ASP A 72 -2.43 7.03 -11.29
N TRP A 73 -3.07 6.90 -10.12
CA TRP A 73 -3.40 5.61 -9.52
C TRP A 73 -4.80 5.14 -9.96
N ASN A 74 -4.85 3.97 -10.57
CA ASN A 74 -6.08 3.29 -10.98
C ASN A 74 -6.40 2.15 -10.02
N TRP A 75 -7.67 2.00 -9.66
CA TRP A 75 -8.14 0.87 -8.86
C TRP A 75 -8.01 -0.44 -9.64
N VAL A 76 -7.48 -1.46 -8.95
CA VAL A 76 -7.37 -2.83 -9.43
C VAL A 76 -8.60 -3.58 -8.92
N ASP A 77 -9.67 -3.46 -9.68
CA ASP A 77 -11.01 -4.02 -9.40
C ASP A 77 -11.34 -5.22 -10.31
N THR A 78 -10.42 -5.60 -11.19
CA THR A 78 -10.61 -6.57 -12.28
C THR A 78 -9.37 -7.43 -12.44
N ALA A 79 -9.57 -8.70 -12.78
CA ALA A 79 -8.48 -9.65 -12.98
C ALA A 79 -7.47 -9.16 -14.02
N GLU A 80 -7.93 -8.53 -15.11
CA GLU A 80 -7.06 -8.02 -16.18
C GLU A 80 -6.09 -6.95 -15.66
N LYS A 81 -6.56 -6.05 -14.79
CA LYS A 81 -5.71 -5.01 -14.19
C LYS A 81 -4.68 -5.62 -13.24
N LEU A 82 -5.08 -6.62 -12.46
CA LEU A 82 -4.16 -7.30 -11.54
C LEU A 82 -3.10 -8.09 -12.31
N ILE A 83 -3.50 -8.80 -13.37
CA ILE A 83 -2.59 -9.50 -14.29
C ILE A 83 -1.61 -8.51 -14.93
N ALA A 84 -2.08 -7.36 -15.41
CA ALA A 84 -1.23 -6.33 -15.99
C ALA A 84 -0.21 -5.80 -14.97
N ALA A 85 -0.64 -5.53 -13.73
CA ALA A 85 0.24 -5.08 -12.65
C ALA A 85 1.28 -6.16 -12.28
N ALA A 86 0.86 -7.42 -12.20
CA ALA A 86 1.73 -8.57 -11.92
C ALA A 86 2.79 -8.74 -13.01
N ASN A 87 2.38 -8.68 -14.28
CA ASN A 87 3.29 -8.78 -15.43
C ASN A 87 4.34 -7.65 -15.43
N CYS A 88 3.94 -6.43 -15.08
CA CYS A 88 4.90 -5.31 -14.93
C CYS A 88 5.92 -5.56 -13.82
N GLN A 89 5.58 -6.37 -12.81
CA GLN A 89 6.46 -6.77 -11.71
C GLN A 89 7.21 -8.07 -12.00
N GLY A 90 7.00 -8.71 -13.16
CA GLY A 90 7.63 -9.98 -13.53
C GLY A 90 6.96 -11.22 -12.92
N LEU A 91 5.69 -11.11 -12.51
CA LEU A 91 4.87 -12.20 -12.02
C LEU A 91 3.80 -12.57 -13.05
N GLU A 92 3.76 -13.84 -13.44
CA GLU A 92 2.68 -14.39 -14.27
C GLU A 92 1.61 -15.02 -13.37
N ILE A 93 0.42 -14.43 -13.41
CA ILE A 93 -0.77 -14.93 -12.71
C ILE A 93 -1.88 -15.19 -13.73
N SER A 94 -2.65 -16.26 -13.52
CA SER A 94 -3.83 -16.58 -14.32
C SER A 94 -5.06 -15.78 -13.86
N THR A 95 -6.11 -15.76 -14.67
CA THR A 95 -7.38 -15.10 -14.32
C THR A 95 -7.98 -15.66 -13.04
N THR A 96 -8.01 -16.99 -12.88
CA THR A 96 -8.53 -17.64 -11.67
C THR A 96 -7.74 -17.27 -10.41
N GLU A 97 -6.42 -17.13 -10.53
CA GLU A 97 -5.55 -16.70 -9.43
C GLU A 97 -5.75 -15.22 -9.09
N ALA A 98 -5.97 -14.39 -10.12
CA ALA A 98 -6.26 -12.99 -9.93
C ALA A 98 -7.61 -12.78 -9.22
N ASP A 99 -8.66 -13.51 -9.63
CA ASP A 99 -9.98 -13.47 -8.98
C ASP A 99 -9.90 -13.95 -7.53
N LEU A 100 -9.14 -15.01 -7.26
CA LEU A 100 -8.87 -15.49 -5.91
C LEU A 100 -8.27 -14.36 -5.04
N ILE A 101 -7.19 -13.74 -5.52
CA ILE A 101 -6.49 -12.67 -4.82
C ILE A 101 -7.42 -11.46 -4.56
N LEU A 102 -8.19 -11.05 -5.57
CA LEU A 102 -9.15 -9.95 -5.42
C LEU A 102 -10.23 -10.27 -4.37
N GLY A 103 -10.70 -11.51 -4.32
CA GLY A 103 -11.65 -11.96 -3.31
C GLY A 103 -11.12 -11.82 -1.87
N TYR A 104 -9.84 -12.17 -1.63
CA TYR A 104 -9.21 -11.96 -0.32
C TYR A 104 -9.03 -10.48 0.03
N LEU A 105 -8.76 -9.62 -0.96
CA LEU A 105 -8.67 -8.18 -0.72
C LEU A 105 -10.04 -7.59 -0.33
N GLU A 106 -11.08 -7.91 -1.10
CA GLU A 106 -12.44 -7.44 -0.85
C GLU A 106 -12.98 -7.93 0.51
N GLY A 107 -12.77 -9.21 0.84
CA GLY A 107 -13.19 -9.80 2.11
C GLY A 107 -12.56 -9.18 3.35
N HIS A 108 -11.46 -8.44 3.18
CA HIS A 108 -10.70 -7.81 4.26
C HIS A 108 -10.65 -6.27 4.16
N GLU A 109 -11.55 -5.66 3.38
CA GLU A 109 -11.68 -4.19 3.22
C GLU A 109 -10.38 -3.52 2.78
N TYR A 110 -9.60 -4.21 1.95
CA TYR A 110 -8.42 -3.67 1.30
C TYR A 110 -8.63 -3.60 -0.21
N SER A 111 -8.13 -2.54 -0.82
CA SER A 111 -8.12 -2.37 -2.27
C SER A 111 -6.70 -2.16 -2.76
N LEU A 112 -6.39 -2.66 -3.96
CA LEU A 112 -5.10 -2.41 -4.60
C LEU A 112 -5.25 -1.30 -5.65
N MET A 113 -4.29 -0.38 -5.70
CA MET A 113 -4.20 0.60 -6.77
C MET A 113 -2.88 0.43 -7.52
N VAL A 114 -2.88 0.74 -8.82
CA VAL A 114 -1.74 0.61 -9.71
C VAL A 114 -1.50 1.93 -10.46
N ASP A 115 -0.24 2.31 -10.65
CA ASP A 115 0.12 3.45 -11.49
C ASP A 115 0.49 3.06 -12.92
N ALA A 116 0.73 4.04 -13.79
CA ALA A 116 1.13 3.80 -15.19
C ALA A 116 2.47 3.03 -15.34
N ALA A 117 3.29 2.96 -14.30
CA ALA A 117 4.55 2.21 -14.31
C ALA A 117 4.40 0.78 -13.75
N GLY A 118 3.18 0.35 -13.39
CA GLY A 118 2.92 -0.96 -12.81
C GLY A 118 3.31 -1.08 -11.33
N ARG A 119 3.61 0.04 -10.65
CA ARG A 119 3.82 0.07 -9.21
C ARG A 119 2.46 -0.03 -8.54
N THR A 120 2.38 -0.78 -7.45
CA THR A 120 1.13 -1.03 -6.72
C THR A 120 1.19 -0.50 -5.29
N VAL A 121 0.04 -0.03 -4.78
CA VAL A 121 -0.15 0.41 -3.40
C VAL A 121 -1.42 -0.20 -2.83
N ARG A 122 -1.41 -0.54 -1.54
CA ARG A 122 -2.60 -1.02 -0.84
C ARG A 122 -3.32 0.15 -0.18
N HIS A 123 -4.58 0.32 -0.54
CA HIS A 123 -5.53 1.22 0.11
C HIS A 123 -6.32 0.47 1.18
N ASP A 124 -6.61 1.15 2.29
CA ASP A 124 -7.38 0.64 3.43
C ASP A 124 -8.77 1.29 3.39
N ASP A 125 -9.80 0.50 3.08
CA ASP A 125 -11.17 0.98 2.79
C ASP A 125 -11.98 1.27 4.07
N GLN A 126 -11.50 0.87 5.26
CA GLN A 126 -12.20 0.98 6.55
C GLN A 126 -12.55 2.41 6.98
N TYR A 127 -11.88 3.42 6.41
CA TYR A 127 -12.00 4.81 6.85
C TYR A 127 -12.46 5.76 5.72
N GLY A 128 -12.98 5.21 4.62
CA GLY A 128 -13.45 5.95 3.45
C GLY A 128 -12.34 6.66 2.68
N CYS A 129 -12.71 7.32 1.57
CA CYS A 129 -11.83 7.96 0.57
C CYS A 129 -10.87 9.06 1.08
N ARG A 130 -10.79 9.28 2.39
CA ARG A 130 -9.90 10.25 3.05
C ARG A 130 -8.77 9.59 3.86
N HIS A 131 -8.68 8.28 3.89
CA HIS A 131 -7.63 7.58 4.64
C HIS A 131 -6.42 7.23 3.75
N ARG A 132 -5.47 8.17 3.69
CA ARG A 132 -4.19 8.02 2.96
C ARG A 132 -3.15 7.31 3.81
N GLY A 133 -3.35 6.00 3.96
CA GLY A 133 -2.39 5.05 4.52
C GLY A 133 -1.58 4.29 3.47
N ASP A 134 -1.75 4.65 2.19
CA ASP A 134 -1.27 3.88 1.04
C ASP A 134 0.21 3.51 1.19
N GLU A 135 0.44 2.23 1.46
CA GLU A 135 1.78 1.70 1.55
C GLU A 135 2.14 1.07 0.20
N PRO A 136 3.36 1.28 -0.32
CA PRO A 136 3.86 0.50 -1.43
C PRO A 136 3.69 -0.97 -1.12
N TYR A 137 2.94 -1.66 -1.97
CA TYR A 137 2.51 -3.02 -1.71
C TYR A 137 2.57 -3.80 -3.01
N SER A 138 3.62 -4.61 -3.14
CA SER A 138 3.85 -5.40 -4.35
C SER A 138 2.79 -6.49 -4.52
N VAL A 139 2.62 -7.00 -5.74
CA VAL A 139 1.74 -8.15 -5.98
C VAL A 139 2.21 -9.38 -5.18
N GLN A 140 3.52 -9.54 -4.96
CA GLN A 140 4.04 -10.55 -4.04
C GLN A 140 3.51 -10.35 -2.62
N SER A 141 3.57 -9.13 -2.09
CA SER A 141 3.07 -8.82 -0.73
C SER A 141 1.56 -9.07 -0.61
N VAL A 142 0.81 -8.86 -1.70
CA VAL A 142 -0.62 -9.23 -1.76
C VAL A 142 -0.80 -10.74 -1.63
N ILE A 143 0.01 -11.54 -2.34
CA ILE A 143 -0.05 -13.00 -2.27
C ILE A 143 0.32 -13.49 -0.86
N GLU A 144 1.36 -12.92 -0.24
CA GLU A 144 1.75 -13.21 1.15
C GLU A 144 0.60 -12.90 2.14
N PHE A 145 -0.10 -11.79 1.95
CA PHE A 145 -1.29 -11.45 2.74
C PHE A 145 -2.43 -12.47 2.54
N CYS A 146 -2.70 -12.88 1.31
CA CYS A 146 -3.71 -13.91 1.04
C CYS A 146 -3.37 -15.23 1.74
N GLN A 147 -2.07 -15.61 1.80
CA GLN A 147 -1.62 -16.79 2.54
C GLN A 147 -1.87 -16.67 4.04
N GLU A 148 -1.54 -15.53 4.64
CA GLU A 148 -1.77 -15.25 6.06
C GLU A 148 -3.26 -15.34 6.40
N MET A 149 -4.13 -14.71 5.59
CA MET A 149 -5.57 -14.73 5.82
C MET A 149 -6.18 -16.13 5.62
N ASN A 150 -5.74 -16.87 4.60
CA ASN A 150 -6.20 -18.25 4.40
C ASN A 150 -5.77 -19.16 5.57
N GLU A 151 -4.55 -19.00 6.08
CA GLU A 151 -4.06 -19.74 7.25
C GLU A 151 -4.88 -19.42 8.51
N ASP A 152 -5.20 -18.13 8.75
CA ASP A 152 -6.04 -17.70 9.87
C ASP A 152 -7.47 -18.26 9.77
N LEU A 153 -8.05 -18.29 8.57
CA LEU A 153 -9.36 -18.89 8.30
C LEU A 153 -9.34 -20.41 8.54
N ILE A 154 -8.27 -21.10 8.16
CA ILE A 154 -8.09 -22.55 8.40
C ILE A 154 -7.91 -22.83 9.90
N ARG A 155 -7.18 -21.98 10.64
CA ARG A 155 -6.93 -22.13 12.09
C ARG A 155 -8.16 -21.84 12.94
N GLY A 156 -9.12 -21.08 12.43
CA GLY A 156 -10.42 -20.87 13.07
C GLY A 156 -10.41 -19.86 14.22
N ASP A 157 -9.44 -18.93 14.26
CA ASP A 157 -9.37 -17.87 15.29
C ASP A 157 -10.47 -16.79 15.15
N GLY A 158 -11.31 -16.88 14.11
CA GLY A 158 -12.52 -16.07 13.88
C GLY A 158 -13.80 -16.87 14.16
N ALA A 159 -14.12 -17.08 15.43
CA ALA A 159 -15.29 -17.83 15.86
C ALA A 159 -16.62 -17.09 15.56
N TRP A 160 -17.25 -17.31 14.40
CA TRP A 160 -18.73 -17.34 14.24
C TRP A 160 -19.08 -18.19 13.00
N GLU A 161 -19.66 -19.38 13.25
CA GLU A 161 -20.32 -20.30 12.31
C GLU A 161 -19.60 -20.61 10.99
N ARG A 162 -18.95 -21.78 10.90
CA ARG A 162 -19.27 -22.81 9.87
C ARG A 162 -18.35 -24.01 9.96
N SER A 163 -18.86 -25.05 10.58
CA SER A 163 -18.43 -26.44 10.39
C SER A 163 -18.91 -26.97 9.03
N ASP A 164 -18.62 -26.26 7.93
CA ASP A 164 -18.91 -26.73 6.57
C ASP A 164 -17.64 -27.31 5.98
N GLU A 165 -17.57 -28.65 5.90
CA GLU A 165 -16.45 -29.40 5.32
C GLU A 165 -16.14 -28.96 3.88
N SER A 166 -17.16 -28.51 3.15
CA SER A 166 -17.05 -27.90 1.82
C SER A 166 -16.23 -26.60 1.80
N TYR A 167 -16.43 -25.73 2.79
CA TYR A 167 -15.72 -24.45 2.90
C TYR A 167 -14.24 -24.67 3.26
N LEU A 168 -13.95 -25.60 4.18
CA LEU A 168 -12.57 -25.99 4.51
C LEU A 168 -11.86 -26.64 3.32
N SER A 169 -12.58 -27.39 2.48
CA SER A 169 -12.03 -27.95 1.24
C SER A 169 -11.61 -26.84 0.25
N LEU A 170 -12.42 -25.78 0.14
CA LEU A 170 -12.09 -24.61 -0.68
C LEU A 170 -10.86 -23.86 -0.14
N LEU A 171 -10.79 -23.58 1.16
CA LEU A 171 -9.62 -22.92 1.77
C LEU A 171 -8.31 -23.72 1.58
N ARG A 172 -8.40 -25.05 1.61
CA ARG A 172 -7.24 -25.92 1.29
C ARG A 172 -6.87 -25.90 -0.18
N GLN A 173 -7.84 -25.71 -1.08
CA GLN A 173 -7.58 -25.53 -2.50
C GLN A 173 -6.90 -24.17 -2.75
N ASP A 174 -7.37 -23.13 -2.08
CA ASP A 174 -6.78 -21.79 -2.11
C ASP A 174 -5.34 -21.80 -1.58
N GLU A 175 -5.08 -22.53 -0.48
CA GLU A 175 -3.74 -22.73 0.08
C GLU A 175 -2.76 -23.26 -0.97
N GLN A 176 -3.18 -24.28 -1.72
CA GLN A 176 -2.37 -24.90 -2.76
C GLN A 176 -2.11 -23.94 -3.93
N ALA A 177 -3.12 -23.17 -4.34
CA ALA A 177 -2.99 -22.17 -5.40
C ALA A 177 -2.02 -21.05 -5.01
N LEU A 178 -2.16 -20.51 -3.81
CA LEU A 178 -1.28 -19.46 -3.27
C LEU A 178 0.16 -19.97 -3.07
N ALA A 179 0.35 -21.19 -2.58
CA ALA A 179 1.66 -21.81 -2.47
C ALA A 179 2.34 -22.00 -3.85
N ALA A 180 1.58 -22.43 -4.86
CA ALA A 180 2.10 -22.57 -6.23
C ALA A 180 2.51 -21.22 -6.84
N LEU A 181 1.81 -20.13 -6.52
CA LEU A 181 2.21 -18.77 -6.89
C LEU A 181 3.54 -18.38 -6.24
N MET A 182 3.71 -18.60 -4.93
CA MET A 182 4.95 -18.29 -4.22
C MET A 182 6.16 -19.06 -4.74
N VAL A 183 5.99 -20.33 -5.13
CA VAL A 183 7.07 -21.11 -5.76
C VAL A 183 7.47 -20.51 -7.11
N ARG A 184 6.53 -20.02 -7.92
CA ARG A 184 6.83 -19.34 -9.20
C ARG A 184 7.62 -18.04 -8.97
N ILE A 185 7.24 -17.25 -7.97
CA ILE A 185 7.96 -16.02 -7.58
C ILE A 185 9.40 -16.35 -7.15
N GLY A 186 9.56 -17.38 -6.32
CA GLY A 186 10.86 -17.88 -5.90
C GLY A 186 11.75 -18.28 -7.07
N LYS A 187 11.23 -19.02 -8.05
CA LYS A 187 11.98 -19.44 -9.25
C LYS A 187 12.41 -18.27 -10.13
N ASN A 188 11.53 -17.29 -10.39
CA ASN A 188 11.88 -16.09 -11.15
C ASN A 188 13.00 -15.25 -10.49
N SER A 189 13.02 -15.22 -9.15
CA SER A 189 14.06 -14.55 -8.36
C SER A 189 15.45 -15.18 -8.54
N TYR A 190 15.53 -16.51 -8.71
CA TYR A 190 16.78 -17.23 -8.95
C TYR A 190 17.23 -17.13 -10.42
N GLN A 191 16.30 -17.20 -11.38
CA GLN A 191 16.62 -17.03 -12.82
C GLN A 191 17.18 -15.64 -13.13
N THR A 192 16.63 -14.59 -12.49
CA THR A 192 17.06 -13.20 -12.70
C THR A 192 18.48 -12.95 -12.17
N LYS A 193 18.91 -13.69 -11.14
CA LYS A 193 20.27 -13.60 -10.57
C LYS A 193 21.33 -14.37 -11.35
N GLN A 194 20.94 -15.32 -12.21
CA GLN A 194 21.90 -16.06 -13.05
C GLN A 194 22.15 -15.40 -14.42
N ASN A 195 21.35 -14.41 -14.79
CA ASN A 195 21.48 -13.66 -16.06
C ASN A 195 22.13 -12.28 -15.89
N ILE A 196 22.79 -12.02 -14.76
CA ILE A 196 23.59 -10.80 -14.48
C ILE A 196 25.05 -11.20 -14.28
#